data_AF-A0A409XUT4-F1
#
_entry.id   AF-A0A409XUT4-F1
#
_cell.length_a   1.000
_cell.length_b   1.000
_cell.length_c   1.000
_cell.angle_alpha   90.00
_cell.angle_beta   90.00
_cell.angle_gamma   90.00
#
_symmetry.space_group_name_H-M   'P 1'
#
loop_
_entity.id
_entity.type
_entity.pdbx_description
1 polymer ?
#
loop_
_entity_poly.entity_id
_entity_poly.type
_entity_poly.pdbx_seq_one_letter_code
_entity_poly.pdbx_strand_id
1 'polypeptide(L)'
;MSSHNRNPMGKNQHPPVLKADDPALKAALEKYHRQGLTSNIRISALLKADHNIDIKDSAVKRRRKELNLMGSRVTTATIPYDEALQLILSQMDADISKGRGLANIKKRIEFDDGVHLTRDFISEVMHAFDPKGFDH
;
A
#
# COMPACT_ATOMS: atom_id res chain seq x y z
N MET A 1 14.29 -45.96 1.84
CA MET A 1 14.97 -44.94 1.00
C MET A 1 14.21 -44.81 -0.32
N SER A 2 13.35 -43.80 -0.48
CA SER A 2 12.62 -43.58 -1.74
C SER A 2 12.66 -42.09 -2.09
N SER A 3 13.74 -41.69 -2.76
CA SER A 3 13.91 -40.34 -3.30
C SER A 3 13.17 -40.22 -4.64
N HIS A 4 11.86 -40.04 -4.58
CA HIS A 4 11.08 -39.70 -5.78
C HIS A 4 11.25 -38.20 -6.09
N ASN A 5 12.37 -37.84 -6.69
CA ASN A 5 12.56 -36.50 -7.24
C ASN A 5 11.77 -36.38 -8.55
N ARG A 6 10.58 -35.76 -8.51
CA ARG A 6 9.63 -35.67 -9.64
C ARG A 6 9.98 -34.63 -10.72
N ASN A 7 11.19 -34.04 -10.71
CA ASN A 7 11.62 -33.12 -11.77
C ASN A 7 13.12 -33.27 -12.11
N PRO A 8 13.51 -34.34 -12.83
CA PRO A 8 14.91 -34.58 -13.19
C PRO A 8 15.47 -33.62 -14.25
N MET A 9 14.64 -32.83 -14.93
CA MET A 9 15.07 -31.94 -16.03
C MET A 9 15.06 -30.45 -15.68
N GLY A 10 14.57 -30.05 -14.50
CA GLY A 10 14.56 -28.64 -14.07
C GLY A 10 13.85 -27.69 -15.04
N LYS A 11 12.92 -28.18 -15.87
CA LYS A 11 12.17 -27.36 -16.84
C LYS A 11 11.09 -26.56 -16.12
N ASN A 12 11.48 -25.47 -15.46
CA ASN A 12 10.55 -24.44 -15.03
C ASN A 12 10.15 -23.63 -16.26
N GLN A 13 9.19 -24.13 -17.07
CA GLN A 13 8.76 -23.53 -18.35
C GLN A 13 7.95 -22.22 -18.20
N HIS A 14 8.16 -21.47 -17.13
CA HIS A 14 7.49 -20.19 -16.93
C HIS A 14 8.33 -19.06 -17.49
N PRO A 15 7.75 -18.14 -18.28
CA PRO A 15 8.42 -16.91 -18.67
C PRO A 15 8.99 -16.21 -17.43
N PRO A 16 10.14 -15.52 -17.54
CA PRO A 16 10.71 -14.77 -16.42
C PRO A 16 9.70 -13.73 -15.96
N VAL A 17 9.06 -13.99 -14.82
CA VAL A 17 8.19 -13.02 -14.15
C VAL A 17 9.11 -11.94 -13.59
N LEU A 18 8.89 -10.69 -14.00
CA LEU A 18 9.63 -9.53 -13.50
C LEU A 18 9.77 -9.62 -11.97
N LYS A 19 11.01 -9.45 -11.53
CA LYS A 19 11.40 -9.53 -10.11
C LYS A 19 11.07 -8.22 -9.40
N ALA A 20 10.98 -8.24 -8.07
CA ALA A 20 10.68 -7.02 -7.29
C ALA A 20 11.82 -6.00 -7.32
N ASP A 21 13.01 -6.42 -7.73
CA ASP A 21 14.17 -5.56 -7.96
C ASP A 21 14.10 -4.81 -9.30
N ASP A 22 13.13 -5.13 -10.17
CA ASP A 22 12.90 -4.38 -11.40
C ASP A 22 12.49 -2.94 -11.07
N PRO A 23 13.30 -1.93 -11.47
CA PRO A 23 13.06 -0.54 -11.07
C PRO A 23 11.73 0.01 -11.58
N ALA A 24 11.29 -0.39 -12.77
CA ALA A 24 10.05 0.10 -13.37
C ALA A 24 8.82 -0.47 -12.66
N LEU A 25 8.85 -1.78 -12.36
CA LEU A 25 7.79 -2.43 -11.58
C LEU A 25 7.71 -1.85 -10.16
N LYS A 26 8.85 -1.67 -9.50
CA LYS A 26 8.90 -1.11 -8.14
C LYS A 26 8.30 0.30 -8.12
N ALA A 27 8.75 1.19 -9.02
CA ALA A 27 8.26 2.55 -9.12
C ALA A 27 6.76 2.62 -9.42
N ALA A 28 6.26 1.75 -10.31
CA ALA A 28 4.84 1.68 -10.62
C ALA A 28 4.01 1.23 -9.40
N LEU A 29 4.46 0.18 -8.69
CA LEU A 29 3.78 -0.33 -7.50
C LEU A 29 3.75 0.72 -6.36
N GLU A 30 4.85 1.42 -6.12
CA GLU A 30 4.93 2.51 -5.12
C GLU A 30 4.00 3.67 -5.49
N LYS A 31 3.98 4.08 -6.77
CA LYS A 31 3.07 5.11 -7.27
C LYS A 31 1.61 4.73 -7.05
N TYR A 32 1.21 3.53 -7.46
CA TYR A 32 -0.16 3.05 -7.27
C TYR A 32 -0.51 2.92 -5.78
N HIS A 33 0.43 2.50 -4.96
CA HIS A 33 0.24 2.43 -3.52
C HIS A 33 -0.05 3.80 -2.91
N ARG A 34 0.71 4.83 -3.31
CA ARG A 34 0.48 6.22 -2.89
C ARG A 34 -0.85 6.79 -3.38
N GLN A 35 -1.35 6.31 -4.50
CA GLN A 35 -2.68 6.68 -5.02
C GLN A 35 -3.83 5.96 -4.29
N GLY A 36 -3.57 5.22 -3.22
CA GLY A 36 -4.58 4.46 -2.49
C GLY A 36 -5.01 3.16 -3.18
N LEU A 37 -4.34 2.76 -4.28
CA LEU A 37 -4.75 1.59 -5.05
C LEU A 37 -4.23 0.30 -4.41
N THR A 38 -5.16 -0.54 -3.95
CA THR A 38 -4.85 -1.78 -3.22
C THR A 38 -5.34 -3.05 -3.93
N SER A 39 -6.19 -2.92 -4.95
CA SER A 39 -6.72 -4.06 -5.71
C SER A 39 -5.67 -4.61 -6.67
N ASN A 40 -5.21 -5.84 -6.41
CA ASN A 40 -4.17 -6.48 -7.24
C ASN A 40 -4.63 -6.72 -8.68
N ILE A 41 -5.93 -6.96 -8.90
CA ILE A 41 -6.51 -7.11 -10.24
C ILE A 41 -6.40 -5.79 -11.01
N ARG A 42 -6.78 -4.68 -10.37
CA ARG A 42 -6.71 -3.35 -10.99
C ARG A 42 -5.27 -2.92 -11.21
N ILE A 43 -4.37 -3.20 -10.28
CA ILE A 43 -2.92 -2.94 -10.43
C ILE A 43 -2.35 -3.74 -11.62
N SER A 44 -2.68 -5.03 -11.74
CA SER A 44 -2.24 -5.87 -12.88
C SER A 44 -2.70 -5.27 -14.22
N ALA A 45 -3.95 -4.82 -14.31
CA ALA A 45 -4.47 -4.17 -15.51
C ALA A 45 -3.73 -2.85 -15.83
N LEU A 46 -3.45 -2.02 -14.82
CA LEU A 46 -2.73 -0.76 -15.00
C LEU A 46 -1.25 -0.97 -15.36
N LEU A 47 -0.58 -1.96 -14.76
CA LEU A 47 0.79 -2.33 -15.12
C LEU A 47 0.89 -2.72 -16.61
N LYS A 48 -0.10 -3.44 -17.11
CA LYS A 48 -0.16 -3.78 -18.54
C LYS A 48 -0.44 -2.56 -19.42
N ALA A 49 -1.38 -1.70 -19.02
CA ALA A 49 -1.79 -0.54 -19.81
C ALA A 49 -0.73 0.58 -19.83
N ASP A 50 -0.17 0.93 -18.67
CA ASP A 50 0.70 2.11 -18.50
C ASP A 50 2.17 1.77 -18.73
N HIS A 51 2.57 0.52 -18.46
CA HIS A 51 3.99 0.13 -18.41
C HIS A 51 4.33 -1.07 -19.30
N ASN A 52 3.34 -1.64 -20.02
CA ASN A 52 3.50 -2.87 -20.80
C ASN A 52 4.03 -4.06 -19.97
N ILE A 53 3.73 -4.09 -18.67
CA ILE A 53 4.13 -5.15 -17.74
C ILE A 53 2.95 -6.12 -17.56
N ASP A 54 3.04 -7.29 -18.19
CA ASP A 54 2.02 -8.34 -18.08
C ASP A 54 2.35 -9.31 -16.94
N ILE A 55 1.79 -9.06 -15.76
CA ILE A 55 1.90 -9.96 -14.60
C ILE A 55 0.52 -10.25 -14.00
N LYS A 56 0.35 -11.48 -13.51
CA LYS A 56 -0.89 -11.89 -12.82
C LYS A 56 -1.06 -11.17 -11.49
N ASP A 57 -2.31 -11.00 -11.06
CA ASP A 57 -2.70 -10.43 -9.76
C ASP A 57 -2.02 -11.12 -8.56
N SER A 58 -1.83 -12.45 -8.64
CA SER A 58 -1.09 -13.23 -7.65
C SER A 58 0.39 -12.85 -7.56
N ALA A 59 1.02 -12.52 -8.70
CA ALA A 59 2.39 -12.02 -8.75
C ALA A 59 2.45 -10.59 -8.19
N VAL A 60 1.50 -9.71 -8.53
CA VAL A 60 1.37 -8.37 -7.94
C VAL A 60 1.31 -8.46 -6.41
N LYS A 61 0.45 -9.34 -5.86
CA LYS A 61 0.33 -9.56 -4.41
C LYS A 61 1.67 -9.92 -3.78
N ARG A 62 2.42 -10.84 -4.40
CA ARG A 62 3.74 -11.25 -3.92
C ARG A 62 4.75 -10.10 -3.96
N ARG A 63 4.81 -9.35 -5.06
CA ARG A 63 5.74 -8.21 -5.22
C ARG A 63 5.45 -7.08 -4.24
N ARG A 64 4.17 -6.75 -4.03
CA ARG A 64 3.76 -5.79 -3.00
C ARG A 64 4.18 -6.23 -1.59
N LYS A 65 4.05 -7.53 -1.28
CA LYS A 65 4.50 -8.08 -0.01
C LYS A 65 6.03 -7.95 0.15
N GLU A 66 6.79 -8.27 -0.89
CA GLU A 66 8.27 -8.13 -0.91
C GLU A 66 8.72 -6.67 -0.73
N LEU A 67 7.93 -5.71 -1.22
CA LEU A 67 8.17 -4.27 -1.10
C LEU A 67 7.54 -3.63 0.16
N ASN A 68 6.95 -4.41 1.07
CA ASN A 68 6.23 -3.92 2.24
C ASN A 68 5.08 -2.93 1.95
N LEU A 69 4.48 -3.00 0.75
CA LEU A 69 3.34 -2.17 0.33
C LEU A 69 2.02 -2.76 0.86
N MET A 70 1.85 -2.72 2.17
CA MET A 70 0.80 -3.41 2.91
C MET A 70 -0.50 -2.60 2.99
N GLY A 71 -1.63 -3.30 3.19
CA GLY A 71 -2.93 -2.64 3.35
C GLY A 71 -3.13 -2.09 4.76
N SER A 72 -4.10 -1.17 4.89
CA SER A 72 -4.32 -0.39 6.11
C SER A 72 -4.37 -1.16 7.43
N ARG A 73 -5.08 -2.30 7.45
CA ARG A 73 -5.20 -3.14 8.66
C ARG A 73 -3.86 -3.68 9.13
N VAL A 74 -3.02 -4.15 8.20
CA VAL A 74 -1.72 -4.72 8.54
C VAL A 74 -0.81 -3.59 9.00
N THR A 75 -0.72 -2.52 8.19
CA THR A 75 0.14 -1.38 8.48
C THR A 75 -0.18 -0.76 9.83
N THR A 76 -1.46 -0.50 10.15
CA THR A 76 -1.87 0.09 11.44
C THR A 76 -1.53 -0.81 12.63
N ALA A 77 -1.55 -2.13 12.45
CA ALA A 77 -1.19 -3.08 13.52
C ALA A 77 0.33 -3.24 13.70
N THR A 78 1.13 -2.92 12.68
CA THR A 78 2.59 -3.15 12.69
C THR A 78 3.42 -1.88 12.86
N ILE A 79 2.89 -0.73 12.44
CA ILE A 79 3.58 0.56 12.59
C ILE A 79 3.62 0.95 14.08
N PRO A 80 4.72 1.53 14.58
CA PRO A 80 4.75 2.11 15.92
C PRO A 80 3.65 3.15 16.12
N TYR A 81 2.99 3.13 17.28
CA TYR A 81 1.89 4.05 17.59
C TYR A 81 2.32 5.52 17.43
N ASP A 82 3.47 5.88 17.99
CA ASP A 82 3.97 7.26 17.93
C ASP A 82 4.22 7.72 16.49
N GLU A 83 4.73 6.83 15.63
CA GLU A 83 4.95 7.14 14.22
C GLU A 83 3.63 7.37 13.48
N ALA A 84 2.64 6.50 13.70
CA ALA A 84 1.31 6.66 13.11
C ALA A 84 0.59 7.91 13.61
N LEU A 85 0.74 8.23 14.90
CA LEU A 85 0.22 9.45 15.50
C LEU A 85 0.85 10.69 14.85
N GLN A 86 2.18 10.72 14.70
CA GLN A 86 2.89 11.85 14.08
C GLN A 86 2.48 12.07 12.63
N LEU A 87 2.27 11.00 11.85
CA LEU A 87 1.77 11.12 10.48
C LEU A 87 0.40 11.80 10.41
N ILE A 88 -0.52 11.43 11.31
CA ILE A 88 -1.85 12.03 11.36
C ILE A 88 -1.78 13.49 11.80
N LEU A 89 -1.05 13.79 12.88
CA LEU A 89 -0.92 15.15 13.40
C LEU A 89 -0.26 16.10 12.39
N SER A 90 0.81 15.65 11.71
CA SER A 90 1.46 16.43 10.64
C SER A 90 0.49 16.82 9.53
N GLN A 91 -0.39 15.89 9.11
CA GLN A 91 -1.38 16.15 8.07
C GLN A 91 -2.55 17.04 8.55
N MET A 92 -2.90 16.96 9.84
CA MET A 92 -3.86 17.87 10.49
C MET A 92 -3.29 19.29 10.61
N ASP A 93 -2.03 19.44 11.01
CA ASP A 93 -1.35 20.73 11.12
C ASP A 93 -1.16 21.39 9.74
N ALA A 94 -0.90 20.59 8.71
CA ALA A 94 -0.87 21.03 7.31
C ALA A 94 -2.26 21.43 6.77
N ASP A 95 -3.35 21.20 7.52
CA ASP A 95 -4.68 21.67 7.21
C ASP A 95 -5.03 22.97 7.94
N ILE A 96 -4.55 24.09 7.39
CA ILE A 96 -4.76 25.44 7.95
C ILE A 96 -6.25 25.75 8.19
N SER A 97 -7.14 25.25 7.33
CA SER A 97 -8.58 25.50 7.46
C SER A 97 -9.30 24.61 8.48
N LYS A 98 -8.63 23.57 9.01
CA LYS A 98 -9.24 22.53 9.86
C LYS A 98 -10.53 21.94 9.29
N GLY A 99 -10.67 21.95 7.97
CA GLY A 99 -11.86 21.56 7.24
C GLY A 99 -11.71 20.23 6.50
N ARG A 100 -10.51 19.64 6.52
CA ARG A 100 -10.28 18.33 5.92
C ARG A 100 -10.88 17.28 6.82
N GLY A 101 -12.04 16.79 6.39
CA GLY A 101 -12.62 15.58 6.93
C GLY A 101 -11.67 14.38 6.77
N LEU A 102 -11.91 13.35 7.59
CA LEU A 102 -11.14 12.12 7.68
C LEU A 102 -10.69 11.55 6.33
N ALA A 103 -11.57 11.52 5.33
CA ALA A 103 -11.28 10.95 4.03
C ALA A 103 -10.13 11.68 3.30
N ASN A 104 -10.02 13.00 3.48
CA ASN A 104 -8.95 13.79 2.90
C ASN A 104 -7.64 13.61 3.66
N ILE A 105 -7.66 13.64 4.99
CA ILE A 105 -6.47 13.37 5.81
C ILE A 105 -5.89 12.00 5.46
N LYS A 106 -6.73 10.96 5.43
CA LYS A 106 -6.31 9.61 5.03
C LYS A 106 -5.66 9.57 3.65
N LYS A 107 -6.30 10.17 2.63
CA LYS A 107 -5.74 10.20 1.26
C LYS A 107 -4.40 10.91 1.19
N ARG A 108 -4.18 11.95 2.00
CA ARG A 108 -2.91 12.66 2.05
C ARG A 108 -1.81 11.83 2.71
N ILE A 109 -2.09 11.15 3.82
CA ILE A 109 -1.15 10.20 4.42
C ILE A 109 -0.76 9.12 3.40
N GLU A 110 -1.74 8.56 2.67
CA GLU A 110 -1.47 7.59 1.61
C GLU A 110 -0.58 8.19 0.51
N PHE A 111 -0.87 9.41 0.06
CA PHE A 111 -0.17 10.03 -1.08
C PHE A 111 1.23 10.54 -0.74
N ASP A 112 1.37 11.28 0.36
CA ASP A 112 2.61 11.93 0.78
C ASP A 112 3.58 10.91 1.37
N ASP A 113 3.09 10.06 2.28
CA ASP A 113 3.92 9.15 3.07
C ASP A 113 3.91 7.70 2.54
N GLY A 114 2.95 7.36 1.69
CA GLY A 114 2.78 5.97 1.24
C GLY A 114 2.24 5.05 2.33
N VAL A 115 1.75 5.60 3.45
CA VAL A 115 1.30 4.82 4.60
C VAL A 115 -0.21 4.67 4.54
N HIS A 116 -0.67 3.43 4.70
CA HIS A 116 -2.10 3.12 4.74
C HIS A 116 -2.49 2.93 6.20
N LEU A 117 -3.29 3.82 6.78
CA LEU A 117 -3.85 3.64 8.13
C LEU A 117 -5.35 3.31 8.07
N THR A 118 -5.86 2.63 9.09
CA THR A 118 -7.31 2.35 9.16
C THR A 118 -8.08 3.65 9.37
N ARG A 119 -9.30 3.68 8.83
CA ARG A 119 -10.19 4.83 9.03
C ARG A 119 -10.45 5.06 10.51
N ASP A 120 -10.72 4.00 11.26
CA ASP A 120 -11.11 4.09 12.67
C ASP A 120 -9.99 4.70 13.52
N PHE A 121 -8.74 4.28 13.31
CA PHE A 121 -7.59 4.84 14.01
C PHE A 121 -7.38 6.32 13.70
N ILE A 122 -7.47 6.71 12.42
CA ILE A 122 -7.41 8.14 12.04
C ILE A 122 -8.54 8.92 12.70
N SER A 123 -9.76 8.38 12.71
CA SER A 123 -10.92 9.02 13.33
C SER A 123 -10.69 9.27 14.82
N GLU A 124 -10.21 8.26 15.54
CA GLU A 124 -9.93 8.34 16.97
C GLU A 124 -8.92 9.45 17.29
N VAL A 125 -7.80 9.48 16.56
CA VAL A 125 -6.79 10.54 16.71
C VAL A 125 -7.38 11.90 16.37
N MET A 126 -8.08 12.04 15.25
CA MET A 126 -8.66 13.33 14.86
C MET A 126 -9.67 13.84 15.89
N HIS A 127 -10.52 12.98 16.47
CA HIS A 127 -11.45 13.37 17.53
C HIS A 127 -10.74 13.77 18.83
N ALA A 128 -9.64 13.10 19.18
CA ALA A 128 -8.89 13.42 20.39
C ALA A 128 -8.20 14.79 20.31
N PHE A 129 -7.71 15.17 19.13
CA PHE A 129 -6.92 16.39 18.94
C PHE A 129 -7.71 17.58 18.34
N ASP A 130 -8.83 17.33 17.66
CA ASP A 130 -9.72 18.38 17.15
C ASP A 130 -11.20 18.02 17.29
N PRO A 131 -11.74 17.93 18.52
CA PRO A 131 -13.14 17.58 18.75
C PRO A 131 -14.12 18.54 18.07
N LYS A 132 -13.76 19.83 17.96
CA LYS A 132 -14.59 20.88 17.34
C LYS A 132 -14.79 20.69 15.84
N GLY A 133 -13.85 20.04 15.15
CA GLY A 133 -13.95 19.72 13.72
C GLY A 133 -14.96 18.61 13.40
N PHE A 134 -15.58 18.01 14.41
CA PHE A 134 -16.58 16.94 14.28
C PHE A 134 -17.94 17.27 14.92
N ASP A 135 -18.09 18.46 15.50
CA ASP A 135 -19.35 18.98 16.04
C ASP A 135 -20.19 19.61 14.91
N HIS A 136 -20.72 18.78 14.00
CA HIS A 136 -21.59 19.23 12.89
C HIS A 136 -22.85 18.38 12.78
#